data_AF-A0A651DNM9-F1
#
_entry.id   AF-A0A651DNM9-F1
#
_cell.length_a   1.000
_cell.length_b   1.000
_cell.length_c   1.000
_cell.angle_alpha   90.00
_cell.angle_beta   90.00
_cell.angle_gamma   90.00
#
_symmetry.space_group_name_H-M   'P 1'
#
loop_
_entity.id
_entity.type
_entity.pdbx_description
1 polymer ?
#
loop_
_entity_poly.entity_id
_entity_poly.type
_entity_poly.pdbx_seq_one_letter_code
_entity_poly.pdbx_strand_id
1 'polypeptide(L)' 'MSTLIAATTYTAEEYLALEIASDSRHEYRHGAIIPMTGGTPAHNEITRMLVFLLTADLRKQPYSIFVTDQRL' A
#
# COMPACT_ATOMS: atom_id res chain seq x y z
N MET A 1 -18.86 -26.61 9.88
CA MET A 1 -19.09 -26.50 8.43
C MET A 1 -18.44 -25.22 7.96
N SER A 2 -17.35 -25.31 7.19
CA SER A 2 -16.65 -24.13 6.68
C SER A 2 -17.21 -23.83 5.30
N THR A 3 -17.89 -22.70 5.15
CA THR A 3 -18.42 -22.25 3.86
C THR A 3 -17.24 -21.85 2.97
N LEU A 4 -17.02 -22.58 1.89
CA LEU A 4 -16.11 -22.17 0.83
C LEU A 4 -16.76 -20.98 0.10
N ILE A 5 -16.44 -19.76 0.51
CA ILE A 5 -16.73 -18.57 -0.28
C ILE A 5 -15.79 -18.67 -1.48
N ALA A 6 -16.35 -18.81 -2.69
CA ALA A 6 -15.57 -18.67 -3.91
C ALA A 6 -14.88 -17.30 -3.86
N ALA A 7 -13.55 -17.29 -3.81
CA ALA A 7 -12.81 -16.05 -3.75
C ALA A 7 -13.05 -15.27 -5.05
N THR A 8 -13.79 -14.16 -4.96
CA THR A 8 -13.93 -13.24 -6.09
C THR A 8 -12.54 -12.79 -6.50
N THR A 9 -12.20 -13.04 -7.77
CA THR A 9 -10.93 -12.60 -8.37
C THR A 9 -11.20 -11.29 -9.10
N TYR A 10 -10.63 -10.20 -8.60
CA TYR A 10 -10.75 -8.87 -9.19
C TYR A 10 -9.64 -8.66 -10.22
N THR A 11 -9.90 -7.82 -11.24
CA THR A 11 -8.82 -7.26 -12.06
C THR A 11 -8.16 -6.08 -11.35
N ALA A 12 -7.00 -5.63 -11.86
CA ALA A 12 -6.34 -4.45 -11.34
C ALA A 12 -7.20 -3.18 -11.53
N GLU A 13 -7.91 -3.09 -12.66
CA GLU A 13 -8.80 -1.96 -12.97
C GLU A 13 -10.00 -1.90 -12.01
N GLU A 14 -10.60 -3.05 -11.70
CA GLU A 14 -11.69 -3.14 -10.72
C GLU A 14 -11.22 -2.75 -9.32
N TYR A 15 -10.02 -3.19 -8.92
CA TYR A 15 -9.40 -2.76 -7.67
C TYR A 15 -9.17 -1.24 -7.63
N LEU A 16 -8.64 -0.64 -8.69
CA LEU A 16 -8.38 0.80 -8.73
C LEU A 16 -9.69 1.61 -8.63
N ALA A 17 -10.74 1.19 -9.34
CA ALA A 17 -12.05 1.81 -9.25
C ALA A 17 -12.64 1.72 -7.83
N LEU A 18 -12.49 0.56 -7.17
CA LEU A 18 -12.91 0.35 -5.79
C LEU A 18 -12.11 1.23 -4.83
N GLU A 19 -10.79 1.27 -4.98
CA GLU A 19 -9.91 2.02 -4.09
C GLU A 19 -10.23 3.53 -4.16
N ILE A 20 -10.54 4.06 -5.36
CA ILE A 20 -11.00 5.47 -5.54
C ILE A 20 -12.24 5.77 -4.69
N ALA A 21 -13.22 4.87 -4.67
CA ALA A 21 -14.48 5.04 -3.95
C ALA A 21 -14.41 4.68 -2.45
N SER A 22 -13.32 4.04 -2.01
CA SER A 22 -13.21 3.52 -0.65
C SER A 22 -12.64 4.54 0.35
N ASP A 23 -13.30 4.61 1.51
CA ASP A 23 -12.85 5.37 2.69
C ASP A 23 -11.67 4.70 3.43
N SER A 24 -11.49 3.40 3.20
CA SER A 24 -10.42 2.59 3.78
C SER A 24 -9.51 2.04 2.70
N ARG A 25 -8.29 1.68 3.07
CA ARG A 25 -7.24 1.32 2.11
C ARG A 25 -7.16 -0.18 1.95
N HIS A 26 -6.87 -0.63 0.73
CA HIS A 26 -6.71 -2.04 0.43
C HIS A 26 -5.47 -2.31 -0.42
N GLU A 27 -4.93 -3.51 -0.28
CA GLU A 27 -3.90 -4.05 -1.16
C GLU A 27 -4.51 -5.03 -2.15
N TYR A 28 -4.08 -4.93 -3.40
CA TYR A 28 -4.37 -5.92 -4.42
C TYR A 28 -3.28 -6.99 -4.45
N ARG A 29 -3.64 -8.24 -4.15
CA ARG A 29 -2.71 -9.39 -4.16
C ARG A 29 -3.31 -10.55 -4.95
N HIS A 30 -2.81 -10.76 -6.18
CA HIS A 30 -3.23 -11.86 -7.06
C HIS A 30 -4.75 -11.99 -7.23
N GLY A 31 -5.44 -10.88 -7.45
CA GLY A 31 -6.89 -10.87 -7.59
C GLY A 31 -7.68 -10.72 -6.29
N ALA A 32 -7.03 -10.77 -5.12
CA ALA A 32 -7.66 -10.49 -3.84
C ALA A 32 -7.50 -9.01 -3.44
N ILE A 33 -8.54 -8.44 -2.84
CA ILE A 33 -8.53 -7.11 -2.23
C ILE A 33 -8.47 -7.29 -0.71
N ILE A 34 -7.39 -6.85 -0.08
CA ILE A 34 -7.09 -7.10 1.33
C ILE A 34 -7.03 -5.77 2.08
N PRO A 35 -7.81 -5.55 3.16
CA PRO A 35 -7.72 -4.33 3.94
C PRO A 35 -6.31 -4.11 4.47
N MET A 36 -5.77 -2.91 4.25
CA MET A 36 -4.50 -2.52 4.83
C MET A 36 -4.66 -2.25 6.32
N THR A 37 -3.72 -2.75 7.11
CA THR A 37 -3.53 -2.27 8.47
C THR A 37 -2.87 -0.89 8.43
N GLY A 38 -3.40 0.07 9.16
CA GLY A 38 -2.76 1.38 9.32
C GLY A 38 -1.37 1.27 9.97
N GLY A 39 -0.56 2.32 9.84
CA GLY A 39 0.75 2.39 10.47
C GLY A 39 0.65 2.53 12.00
N THR A 40 1.52 1.83 12.73
CA THR A 40 1.72 2.06 14.17
C THR A 40 2.78 3.15 14.40
N PRO A 41 2.84 3.79 15.59
CA PRO A 41 3.91 4.74 15.89
C PRO A 41 5.31 4.14 15.73
N ALA A 42 5.53 2.91 16.20
CA ALA A 42 6.81 2.21 16.05
C ALA A 42 7.17 1.96 14.58
N HIS A 43 6.20 1.54 13.76
CA HIS A 43 6.38 1.44 12.31
C HIS A 43 6.81 2.79 11.72
N ASN A 44 6.13 3.87 12.09
CA ASN A 44 6.40 5.20 11.55
C ASN A 44 7.79 5.72 11.95
N GLU A 45 8.29 5.37 13.14
CA GLU A 45 9.65 5.72 13.56
C GLU A 45 10.73 5.05 12.72
N ILE A 46 10.60 3.75 12.51
CA ILE A 46 11.53 2.96 11.69
C ILE A 46 11.52 3.47 10.25
N THR A 47 10.32 3.62 9.69
CA THR A 47 10.10 4.09 8.33
C THR A 47 10.67 5.49 8.11
N ARG A 48 10.50 6.41 9.08
CA ARG A 48 11.09 7.76 9.02
C ARG A 48 12.62 7.71 8.97
N MET A 49 13.26 6.88 9.80
CA MET A 49 14.72 6.77 9.81
C MET A 49 15.24 6.23 8.48
N LEU A 50 14.57 5.22 7.92
CA LEU A 50 14.92 4.66 6.62
C LEU A 50 14.85 5.72 5.51
N VAL A 51 13.75 6.48 5.43
CA VAL A 51 13.59 7.55 4.44
C VAL A 51 14.68 8.61 4.59
N PHE A 52 15.01 9.00 5.82
CA PHE A 52 16.07 9.97 6.09
C PHE A 52 17.42 9.49 5.53
N LEU A 53 17.80 8.24 5.81
CA LEU A 53 19.05 7.65 5.32
C LEU A 53 19.08 7.58 3.80
N LEU A 54 18.01 7.09 3.16
CA LEU A 54 17.91 7.00 1.70
C LEU A 54 17.96 8.38 1.04
N THR A 55 17.28 9.38 1.61
CA THR A 55 17.27 10.75 1.08
C THR A 55 18.66 11.40 1.18
N ALA A 56 19.39 11.11 2.25
CA ALA A 56 20.75 11.61 2.42
C ALA A 56 21.70 11.00 1.38
N ASP A 57 21.62 9.68 1.16
CA ASP A 57 22.52 8.94 0.26
C ASP A 57 22.20 9.20 -1.22
N LEU A 58 20.92 9.26 -1.59
CA LEU A 58 20.47 9.50 -2.97
C LEU A 58 20.41 10.99 -3.34
N ARG A 59 20.98 11.88 -2.53
CA ARG A 59 20.93 13.32 -2.77
C ARG A 59 21.58 13.65 -4.12
N LYS A 60 20.90 14.46 -4.94
CA LYS A 60 21.28 14.86 -6.32
C LYS A 60 21.24 13.75 -7.37
N GLN A 61 20.75 12.56 -7.01
CA GLN A 61 20.47 11.49 -7.97
C GLN A 61 19.06 11.66 -8.55
N PRO A 62 18.77 11.10 -9.74
CA PRO A 62 17.47 11.22 -10.39
C PRO A 62 16.43 10.24 -9.80
N TYR A 63 16.41 10.08 -8.47
CA TYR A 63 15.50 9.18 -7.76
C TYR A 63 14.52 9.97 -6.89
N SER A 64 13.27 9.53 -6.90
CA SER A 64 12.22 10.00 -6.00
C SER A 64 11.94 8.94 -4.94
N ILE A 65 11.87 9.35 -3.67
CA ILE A 65 11.58 8.45 -2.56
C ILE A 65 10.13 8.66 -2.14
N PHE A 66 9.35 7.59 -2.20
CA PHE A 66 7.96 7.54 -1.71
C PHE A 66 7.87 6.48 -0.63
N VAL A 67 7.13 6.78 0.43
CA VAL A 67 7.12 5.97 1.66
C VAL A 67 5.73 5.53 2.08
N THR A 68 4.72 6.21 1.58
CA THR A 68 3.33 5.88 1.78
C THR A 68 2.65 5.89 0.44
N ASP A 69 1.54 5.17 0.39
CA ASP A 69 0.88 4.83 -0.83
C ASP A 69 0.26 6.09 -1.45
N GLN A 70 0.66 6.35 -2.68
CA GLN A 70 0.25 7.49 -3.47
C GLN A 70 -1.04 7.14 -4.21
N ARG A 71 -2.04 8.00 -4.10
CA ARG A 71 -3.22 7.99 -4.97
C ARG A 71 -3.01 9.08 -6.03
N LEU A 72 -3.32 8.76 -7.28
CA LEU A 72 -3.33 9.71 -8.41
C LEU A 72 -4.71 10.33 -8.56
#